data_AF-A0A346FQW7-F1
#
_entry.id   AF-A0A346FQW7-F1
#
_cell.length_a   1.000
_cell.length_b   1.000
_cell.length_c   1.000
_cell.angle_alpha   90.00
_cell.angle_beta   90.00
_cell.angle_gamma   90.00
#
_symmetry.space_group_name_H-M   'P 1'
#
loop_
_entity.id
_entity.type
_entity.pdbx_description
1 polymer ?
#
loop_
_entity_poly.entity_id
_entity_poly.type
_entity_poly.pdbx_seq_one_letter_code
_entity_poly.pdbx_strand_id
1 'polypeptide(L)'
;MFAVTPRLQDDFGLLRLVDELINPWDLRTPMMYRDGSLANLSGRLGDSEIQNTDKEFRIRLDLRHYSPEEVKITSDNQKITITAKHEEKQDNHGFVSREMTRTYSLPDDVDPKSVTSSMNSQGTLSIKVSKKAIEAPKETNIPIEFKE
;
A
#
# COMPACT_ATOMS: atom_id res chain seq x y z
N MET A 1 23.77 39.12 -15.59
CA MET A 1 24.51 37.84 -15.56
C MET A 1 24.02 37.10 -14.33
N PHE A 2 22.97 36.29 -14.48
CA PHE A 2 22.34 35.61 -13.35
C PHE A 2 23.05 34.27 -13.12
N ALA A 3 23.61 34.12 -11.92
CA ALA A 3 24.18 32.88 -11.46
C ALA A 3 23.05 31.85 -11.27
N VAL A 4 23.14 30.72 -11.96
CA VAL A 4 22.32 29.54 -11.70
C VAL A 4 23.26 28.36 -11.55
N THR A 5 23.59 28.03 -10.31
CA THR A 5 23.97 26.69 -9.88
C THR A 5 23.67 26.59 -8.37
N PRO A 6 23.29 25.41 -7.83
CA PRO A 6 23.53 24.09 -8.41
C PRO A 6 22.30 23.20 -8.60
N ARG A 7 22.46 22.33 -9.59
CA ARG A 7 21.78 21.05 -9.75
C ARG A 7 22.20 20.17 -8.56
N LEU A 8 21.32 19.98 -7.58
CA LEU A 8 21.44 18.87 -6.63
C LEU A 8 20.63 17.71 -7.22
N GLN A 9 21.34 16.90 -8.00
CA GLN A 9 20.96 15.51 -8.25
C GLN A 9 21.42 14.70 -7.03
N ASP A 10 20.64 13.66 -6.72
CA ASP A 10 20.99 12.53 -5.85
C ASP A 10 20.67 12.63 -4.35
N ASP A 11 19.38 12.44 -4.05
CA ASP A 11 18.95 11.71 -2.85
C ASP A 11 17.96 10.59 -3.24
N PHE A 12 18.31 9.81 -4.28
CA PHE A 12 17.57 8.60 -4.69
C PHE A 12 17.81 7.39 -3.76
N GLY A 13 18.61 7.53 -2.70
CA GLY A 13 18.95 6.45 -1.77
C GLY A 13 18.16 6.43 -0.46
N LEU A 14 17.87 7.61 0.12
CA LEU A 14 17.26 7.70 1.46
C LEU A 14 15.74 7.46 1.44
N LEU A 15 15.06 7.82 0.34
CA LEU A 15 13.63 7.60 0.18
C LEU A 15 13.26 6.13 -0.10
N ARG A 16 14.19 5.32 -0.62
CA ARG A 16 14.03 3.85 -0.72
C ARG A 16 14.15 3.18 0.64
N LEU A 17 15.04 3.66 1.50
CA LEU A 17 15.22 3.12 2.85
C LEU A 17 13.96 3.30 3.70
N VAL A 18 13.20 4.39 3.58
CA VAL A 18 11.96 4.58 4.37
C VAL A 18 10.84 3.62 3.95
N ASP A 19 10.77 3.21 2.68
CA ASP A 19 9.77 2.22 2.19
C ASP A 19 10.12 0.80 2.70
N GLU A 20 11.41 0.47 2.84
CA GLU A 20 11.86 -0.78 3.49
C GLU A 20 11.77 -0.75 5.04
N LEU A 21 11.86 0.43 5.66
CA LEU A 21 11.76 0.59 7.12
C LEU A 21 10.32 0.57 7.65
N ILE A 22 9.33 0.59 6.75
CA ILE A 22 7.90 0.47 7.07
C ILE A 22 7.39 -0.89 6.57
N ASN A 23 8.15 -1.95 6.84
CA ASN A 23 7.60 -3.29 6.85
C ASN A 23 6.92 -3.50 8.21
N PRO A 24 5.58 -3.61 8.30
CA PRO A 24 4.87 -3.87 9.56
C PRO A 24 5.17 -5.27 10.17
N TRP A 25 6.10 -6.03 9.56
CA TRP A 25 6.54 -7.36 9.98
C TRP A 25 8.07 -7.48 10.16
N ASP A 26 8.85 -6.42 9.92
CA ASP A 26 10.31 -6.47 10.13
C ASP A 26 10.65 -6.09 11.58
N LEU A 27 10.95 -7.11 12.39
CA LEU A 27 11.26 -7.04 13.82
C LEU A 27 12.59 -6.34 14.16
N ARG A 28 13.16 -5.53 13.24
CA ARG A 28 14.47 -4.87 13.42
C ARG A 28 14.45 -3.35 13.56
N THR A 29 13.31 -2.68 13.47
CA THR A 29 13.18 -1.24 13.78
C THR A 29 12.66 -1.03 15.22
N PRO A 30 13.34 -0.20 16.05
CA PRO A 30 12.95 -0.02 17.44
C PRO A 30 11.77 0.94 17.53
N MET A 31 10.55 0.44 17.39
CA MET A 31 9.37 1.11 17.93
C MET A 31 8.45 0.12 18.66
N MET A 32 8.97 -0.35 19.79
CA MET A 32 8.24 -1.14 20.78
C MET A 32 7.26 -0.23 21.53
N TYR A 33 5.95 -0.46 21.39
CA TYR A 33 4.99 -0.02 22.41
C TYR A 33 5.06 -0.97 23.61
N ARG A 34 5.12 -0.39 24.81
CA ARG A 34 5.52 -1.01 26.08
C ARG A 34 4.51 -1.99 26.70
N ASP A 35 3.48 -2.45 25.97
CA ASP A 35 2.46 -3.35 26.55
C ASP A 35 2.10 -4.60 25.71
N GLY A 36 2.74 -4.81 24.56
CA GLY A 36 2.51 -6.02 23.76
C GLY A 36 1.12 -6.13 23.10
N SER A 37 0.34 -5.05 23.07
CA SER A 37 -0.95 -5.03 22.37
C SER A 37 -0.80 -4.56 20.91
N LEU A 38 -1.18 -5.41 19.96
CA LEU A 38 -1.39 -5.06 18.55
C LEU A 38 -2.72 -4.32 18.41
N ALA A 39 -2.76 -3.04 18.75
CA ALA A 39 -3.94 -2.23 18.52
C ALA A 39 -4.05 -1.90 17.01
N ASN A 40 -4.94 -2.62 16.32
CA ASN A 40 -5.68 -2.21 15.12
C ASN A 40 -4.93 -1.32 14.10
N LEU A 41 -4.59 -1.89 12.94
CA LEU A 41 -4.08 -1.19 11.73
C LEU A 41 -5.02 -0.12 11.14
N SER A 42 -6.04 0.31 11.88
CA SER A 42 -6.84 1.50 11.59
C SER A 42 -6.07 2.76 11.96
N GLY A 43 -5.20 3.23 11.05
CA GLY A 43 -4.38 4.41 11.27
C GLY A 43 -4.23 5.23 9.99
N ARG A 44 -4.30 6.56 10.13
CA ARG A 44 -3.93 7.49 9.06
C ARG A 44 -2.42 7.73 9.14
N LEU A 45 -1.70 7.40 8.07
CA LEU A 45 -0.26 7.59 7.92
C LEU A 45 -0.02 8.55 6.76
N GLY A 46 0.12 9.84 7.05
CA GLY A 46 0.24 10.89 6.03
C GLY A 46 -0.99 10.97 5.13
N ASP A 47 -0.77 10.79 3.83
CA ASP A 47 -1.79 10.80 2.78
C ASP A 47 -2.57 9.48 2.66
N SER A 48 -2.16 8.47 3.43
CA SER A 48 -2.74 7.12 3.39
C SER A 48 -3.60 6.81 4.61
N GLU A 49 -4.63 6.01 4.42
CA GLU A 49 -5.43 5.41 5.49
C GLU A 49 -5.64 3.93 5.18
N ILE A 50 -5.41 3.07 6.17
CA ILE A 50 -5.57 1.62 6.04
C ILE A 50 -6.69 1.16 6.96
N GLN A 51 -7.52 0.25 6.48
CA GLN A 51 -8.53 -0.45 7.27
C GLN A 51 -8.41 -1.95 7.00
N ASN A 52 -8.24 -2.72 8.07
CA ASN A 52 -8.24 -4.18 8.02
C ASN A 52 -9.41 -4.69 8.87
N THR A 53 -10.39 -5.30 8.22
CA THR A 53 -11.60 -5.86 8.87
C THR A 53 -11.70 -7.34 8.56
N ASP A 54 -12.58 -8.06 9.25
CA ASP A 54 -12.85 -9.49 8.99
C ASP A 54 -13.41 -9.78 7.58
N LYS A 55 -13.83 -8.75 6.84
CA LYS A 55 -14.45 -8.88 5.52
C LYS A 55 -13.54 -8.40 4.38
N GLU A 56 -12.83 -7.31 4.61
CA GLU A 56 -12.00 -6.67 3.59
C GLU A 56 -10.78 -5.98 4.20
N PHE A 57 -9.74 -5.90 3.38
CA PHE A 57 -8.60 -5.01 3.53
C PHE A 57 -8.76 -3.83 2.57
N ARG A 58 -8.66 -2.60 3.07
CA ARG A 58 -8.91 -1.37 2.31
C ARG A 58 -7.78 -0.37 2.52
N ILE A 59 -7.31 0.20 1.41
CA ILE A 59 -6.37 1.31 1.37
C ILE A 59 -7.10 2.53 0.80
N ARG A 60 -6.95 3.68 1.43
CA ARG A 60 -7.32 4.99 0.88
C ARG A 60 -6.07 5.85 0.79
N LEU A 61 -5.89 6.55 -0.33
CA LEU A 61 -4.71 7.36 -0.60
C LEU A 61 -5.11 8.66 -1.29
N ASP A 62 -4.69 9.79 -0.73
CA ASP A 62 -4.89 11.10 -1.32
C ASP A 62 -3.92 11.32 -2.49
N LEU A 63 -4.48 11.43 -3.70
CA LEU A 63 -3.77 11.66 -4.95
C LEU A 63 -4.31 12.91 -5.66
N ARG A 64 -4.86 13.90 -4.93
CA ARG A 64 -5.46 15.12 -5.50
C ARG A 64 -4.56 15.93 -6.45
N HIS A 65 -3.25 15.70 -6.41
CA HIS A 65 -2.26 16.36 -7.26
C HIS A 65 -1.90 15.54 -8.51
N TYR A 66 -2.58 14.42 -8.75
CA TYR A 66 -2.36 13.52 -9.87
C TYR A 66 -3.69 13.25 -10.60
N SER A 67 -3.62 13.22 -11.93
CA SER A 67 -4.75 12.73 -12.72
C SER A 67 -4.84 11.20 -12.64
N PRO A 68 -6.03 10.59 -12.81
CA PRO A 68 -6.17 9.12 -12.83
C PRO A 68 -5.25 8.42 -13.86
N GLU A 69 -4.98 9.08 -14.99
CA GLU A 69 -4.10 8.58 -16.05
C GLU A 69 -2.61 8.55 -15.67
N GLU A 70 -2.23 9.33 -14.65
CA GLU A 70 -0.85 9.43 -14.13
C GLU A 70 -0.58 8.37 -13.04
N VAL A 71 -1.60 7.58 -12.66
CA VAL A 71 -1.55 6.60 -11.57
C VAL A 71 -1.52 5.18 -12.11
N LYS A 72 -0.52 4.41 -11.67
CA LYS A 72 -0.36 3.00 -11.95
C LYS A 72 -0.44 2.20 -10.65
N ILE A 73 -1.24 1.13 -10.68
CA ILE A 73 -1.37 0.19 -9.57
C ILE A 73 -0.90 -1.18 -10.06
N THR A 74 -0.01 -1.80 -9.30
CA THR A 74 0.41 -3.18 -9.52
C THR A 74 0.18 -3.98 -8.26
N SER A 75 -0.40 -5.17 -8.41
CA SER A 75 -0.60 -6.11 -7.31
C SER A 75 0.14 -7.40 -7.61
N ASP A 76 0.83 -7.92 -6.62
CA ASP A 76 1.25 -9.32 -6.56
C ASP A 76 0.59 -10.00 -5.35
N ASN A 77 0.97 -11.23 -5.03
CA ASN A 77 0.35 -12.01 -3.95
C ASN A 77 0.62 -11.44 -2.54
N GLN A 78 1.69 -10.66 -2.36
CA GLN A 78 2.15 -10.18 -1.06
C GLN A 78 2.02 -8.67 -0.89
N LYS A 79 1.95 -7.91 -1.98
CA LYS A 79 1.90 -6.45 -1.89
C LYS A 79 1.13 -5.78 -3.03
N ILE A 80 0.70 -4.56 -2.73
CA ILE A 80 0.17 -3.60 -3.69
C ILE A 80 1.14 -2.43 -3.78
N THR A 81 1.57 -2.10 -4.98
CA THR A 81 2.42 -0.92 -5.25
C THR A 81 1.62 0.08 -6.07
N ILE A 82 1.65 1.34 -5.64
CA ILE A 82 0.98 2.47 -6.29
C ILE A 82 2.06 3.45 -6.70
N THR A 83 2.14 3.77 -7.98
CA THR A 83 3.05 4.78 -8.53
C THR A 83 2.22 5.88 -9.18
N ALA A 84 2.48 7.13 -8.82
CA ALA A 84 1.84 8.30 -9.40
C ALA A 84 2.93 9.27 -9.88
N LYS A 85 2.93 9.61 -11.18
CA LYS A 85 3.96 10.45 -11.78
C LYS A 85 3.34 11.56 -12.61
N HIS A 86 3.54 12.79 -12.17
CA HIS A 86 3.18 14.00 -12.87
C HIS A 86 4.45 14.61 -13.48
N GLU A 87 4.53 14.60 -14.81
CA GLU A 87 5.63 15.22 -15.54
C GLU A 87 5.44 16.74 -15.63
N GLU A 88 6.51 17.47 -15.94
CA GLU A 88 6.50 18.93 -16.06
C GLU A 88 5.37 19.41 -16.97
N LYS A 89 4.29 19.90 -16.35
CA LYS A 89 3.28 20.71 -17.00
C LYS A 89 3.47 22.15 -16.54
N GLN A 90 3.38 23.06 -17.50
CA GLN A 90 3.41 24.49 -17.22
C GLN A 90 2.13 24.84 -16.44
N ASP A 91 2.29 25.31 -15.21
CA ASP A 91 1.21 25.92 -14.44
C ASP A 91 1.36 27.46 -14.45
N ASN A 92 0.43 28.17 -13.82
CA ASN A 92 0.45 29.65 -13.78
C ASN A 92 1.68 30.23 -13.03
N HIS A 93 2.48 29.40 -12.37
CA HIS A 93 3.59 29.80 -11.50
C HIS A 93 4.94 29.13 -11.82
N GLY A 94 5.02 28.24 -12.81
CA GLY A 94 6.25 27.60 -13.24
C GLY A 94 6.05 26.19 -13.80
N PHE A 95 7.10 25.38 -13.73
CA PHE A 95 7.05 23.95 -14.05
C PHE A 95 7.03 23.17 -12.74
N VAL A 96 6.09 22.24 -12.60
CA VAL A 96 6.05 21.34 -11.44
C VAL A 96 6.09 19.90 -11.90
N SER A 97 7.01 19.14 -11.32
CA SER A 97 7.13 17.69 -11.47
C SER A 97 6.93 17.05 -10.10
N ARG A 98 6.12 15.99 -10.02
CA ARG A 98 5.84 15.25 -8.77
C ARG A 98 5.84 13.76 -9.05
N GLU A 99 6.47 12.99 -8.19
CA GLU A 99 6.45 11.53 -8.26
C GLU A 99 6.24 10.94 -6.86
N MET A 100 5.40 9.92 -6.75
CA MET A 100 5.18 9.17 -5.53
C MET A 100 5.12 7.69 -5.85
N THR A 101 5.77 6.88 -5.01
CA THR A 101 5.55 5.44 -4.97
C THR A 101 5.21 5.03 -3.54
N ARG A 102 4.19 4.18 -3.36
CA ARG A 102 3.79 3.61 -2.07
C ARG A 102 3.58 2.12 -2.21
N THR A 103 4.18 1.36 -1.31
CA THR A 103 4.03 -0.10 -1.23
C THR A 103 3.25 -0.48 0.03
N TYR A 104 2.28 -1.39 -0.10
CA TYR A 104 1.48 -1.91 1.00
C TYR A 104 1.55 -3.43 1.01
N SER A 105 2.01 -4.02 2.12
CA SER A 105 1.92 -5.46 2.32
C SER A 105 0.46 -5.90 2.50
N LEU A 106 0.09 -6.96 1.80
CA LEU A 106 -1.21 -7.60 1.93
C LEU A 106 -1.18 -8.62 3.08
N PRO A 107 -2.22 -8.67 3.92
CA PRO A 107 -2.38 -9.74 4.89
C PRO A 107 -2.51 -11.13 4.23
N ASP A 108 -2.04 -12.19 4.87
CA ASP A 108 -2.11 -13.56 4.32
C ASP A 108 -3.53 -14.09 4.12
N ASP A 109 -4.50 -13.50 4.81
CA ASP A 109 -5.91 -13.86 4.80
C ASP A 109 -6.72 -13.12 3.73
N VAL A 110 -6.09 -12.38 2.81
CA VAL A 110 -6.79 -11.74 1.67
C VAL A 110 -6.73 -12.59 0.40
N ASP A 111 -7.78 -12.54 -0.43
CA ASP A 111 -7.76 -13.13 -1.77
C ASP A 111 -7.11 -12.16 -2.77
N PRO A 112 -5.89 -12.44 -3.29
CA PRO A 112 -5.19 -11.53 -4.20
C PRO A 112 -5.92 -11.33 -5.54
N LYS A 113 -6.86 -12.20 -5.89
CA LYS A 113 -7.67 -12.04 -7.12
C LYS A 113 -8.83 -11.08 -6.96
N SER A 114 -9.18 -10.72 -5.73
CA SER A 114 -10.33 -9.86 -5.40
C SER A 114 -10.00 -8.37 -5.37
N VAL A 115 -8.78 -7.99 -5.77
CA VAL A 115 -8.31 -6.61 -5.74
C VAL A 115 -9.14 -5.75 -6.69
N THR A 116 -9.73 -4.68 -6.15
CA THR A 116 -10.47 -3.67 -6.91
C THR A 116 -9.98 -2.28 -6.55
N SER A 117 -10.02 -1.35 -7.50
CA SER A 117 -9.58 0.03 -7.30
C SER A 117 -10.58 1.03 -7.89
N SER A 118 -10.68 2.20 -7.28
CA SER A 118 -11.50 3.31 -7.77
C SER A 118 -10.94 4.64 -7.24
N MET A 119 -11.01 5.69 -8.04
CA MET A 119 -10.65 7.05 -7.63
C MET A 119 -11.88 7.93 -7.67
N ASN A 120 -12.10 8.74 -6.63
CA ASN A 120 -13.22 9.69 -6.58
C ASN A 120 -12.85 11.04 -7.22
N SER A 121 -13.84 11.93 -7.37
CA SER A 121 -13.65 13.27 -7.95
C SER A 121 -12.78 14.21 -7.11
N GLN A 122 -12.49 13.86 -5.86
CA GLN A 122 -11.59 14.61 -4.96
C GLN A 122 -10.15 14.09 -5.05
N GLY A 123 -9.85 13.15 -5.94
CA GLY A 123 -8.52 12.56 -6.10
C GLY A 123 -8.14 11.55 -5.02
N THR A 124 -9.09 11.05 -4.23
CA THR A 124 -8.81 9.95 -3.29
C THR A 124 -8.94 8.61 -4.01
N LEU A 125 -7.84 7.86 -4.07
CA LEU A 125 -7.81 6.47 -4.52
C LEU A 125 -8.26 5.55 -3.39
N SER A 126 -9.16 4.61 -3.69
CA SER A 126 -9.56 3.52 -2.80
C SER A 126 -9.24 2.19 -3.47
N ILE A 127 -8.50 1.33 -2.75
CA ILE A 127 -8.23 -0.05 -3.14
C ILE A 127 -8.88 -0.97 -2.11
N LYS A 128 -9.56 -2.03 -2.56
CA LYS A 128 -10.22 -3.01 -1.70
C LYS A 128 -9.79 -4.41 -2.10
N VAL A 129 -9.59 -5.26 -1.10
CA VAL A 129 -9.27 -6.68 -1.25
C VAL A 129 -10.13 -7.46 -0.27
N SER A 130 -10.87 -8.45 -0.75
CA SER A 130 -11.71 -9.31 0.09
C SER A 130 -10.86 -10.30 0.87
N LYS A 131 -11.37 -10.72 2.03
CA LYS A 131 -10.78 -11.83 2.78
C LYS A 131 -11.03 -13.16 2.06
N LYS A 132 -10.09 -14.10 2.19
CA LYS A 132 -10.26 -15.48 1.72
C LYS A 132 -11.50 -16.06 2.40
N ALA A 133 -12.39 -16.66 1.61
CA ALA A 133 -13.49 -17.42 2.17
C ALA A 133 -12.91 -18.56 3.02
N ILE A 134 -13.30 -18.62 4.29
CA ILE A 134 -13.08 -19.83 5.08
C ILE A 134 -14.04 -20.85 4.47
N GLU A 135 -13.54 -21.73 3.59
CA GLU A 135 -14.32 -22.88 3.16
C GLU A 135 -14.77 -23.60 4.43
N ALA A 136 -16.09 -23.72 4.63
CA ALA A 136 -16.63 -24.42 5.77
C ALA A 136 -15.96 -25.80 5.85
N PRO A 137 -15.50 -26.24 7.04
CA PRO A 137 -14.77 -27.49 7.16
C PRO A 137 -15.60 -28.61 6.54
N LYS A 138 -15.17 -29.07 5.38
CA LYS A 138 -15.84 -30.14 4.64
C LYS A 138 -15.54 -31.42 5.41
N GLU A 139 -16.57 -31.96 6.05
CA GLU A 139 -16.46 -33.20 6.83
C GLU A 139 -15.80 -34.26 5.96
N THR A 140 -14.57 -34.65 6.33
CA THR A 140 -13.82 -35.66 5.61
C THR A 140 -13.95 -36.94 6.40
N ASN A 141 -14.61 -37.94 5.82
CA ASN A 141 -14.72 -39.25 6.43
C ASN A 141 -13.34 -39.92 6.41
N ILE A 142 -12.76 -40.17 7.59
CA ILE A 142 -11.50 -40.89 7.73
C ILE A 142 -11.82 -42.36 7.95
N PRO A 143 -11.61 -43.26 6.96
CA PRO A 143 -11.86 -44.68 7.13
C PRO A 143 -10.85 -45.29 8.11
N ILE A 144 -11.32 -46.19 8.97
CA ILE A 144 -10.47 -46.95 9.89
C ILE A 144 -10.01 -48.22 9.17
N GLU A 145 -8.71 -48.34 8.92
CA GLU A 145 -8.10 -49.60 8.48
C GLU A 145 -7.85 -50.51 9.69
N PHE A 146 -8.54 -51.65 9.74
CA PHE A 146 -8.23 -52.72 10.68
C PHE A 146 -7.06 -53.55 10.12
N LYS A 147 -6.01 -53.76 10.92
CA LYS A 147 -4.93 -54.68 10.62
C LYS A 147 -5.02 -55.88 11.57
N GLU A 148 -5.12 -57.07 10.98
CA GLU A 148 -5.09 -58.38 11.68
C GLU A 148 -3.67 -58.79 12.05
#